data_AF-A0A140NSV2-F1
#
_entry.id   AF-A0A140NSV2-F1
#
_cell.length_a   1.000
_cell.length_b   1.000
_cell.length_c   1.000
_cell.angle_alpha   90.00
_cell.angle_beta   90.00
_cell.angle_gamma   90.00
#
_symmetry.space_group_name_H-M   'P 1'
#
loop_
_entity.id
_entity.type
_entity.pdbx_description
1 polymer ?
#
loop_
_entity_poly.entity_id
_entity_poly.type
_entity_poly.pdbx_seq_one_letter_code
_entity_poly.pdbx_strand_id
1 'polypeptide(L)'
;MEFDYHGKQGTLSDIYVGAPTELLLHTIDIGMLTPYRGELAFQKNAELQRQYFQQIPINRLIVSHYAPIHLKEIVLPSGKHLTHRSDDDGGGHNGDMREQISKDLISDGINLANYGVHSSATKENNYLPTAQITIHNSRGIYKNGLQEHGWSGGAGKATLYNTVDNEFSHELGHNYKIGHYFKGFKGGVHATPDKPNSTWGWDADNNFFIPNFEKKKTNKYTVLDARDPNAEKAEPYMQHAMLKDAMSGGELYDKAYNAYTLHTPTTAQAIQHFFENSAIFSKTSSTGYQKWDPNTQTMQEYLPPHAKNISFVDVPIVDNQDVTETTLSALLNKNDHIKIESYNSHYPPNIYLPQADHSNKNKVIEIDCTSQWSIKLHVNGNKQIISHNTKVYYISNGDSWEPSSELTFIQKPVKQGVPVVTLVGFYDPQNQLKSYIYPALEGSYGMVYNNDTIDTTKPYLAVTLRNGEVKQYQLDQHRFISQLMNKFHINIERRLEPVKAELYVKGQRVSSQHIELTDQPLPTTINGIIQS
;
A
#
# COMPACT_ATOMS: atom_id res chain seq x y z
N MET A 1 -24.70 -2.53 -27.82
CA MET A 1 -26.11 -2.38 -27.37
C MET A 1 -26.98 -2.05 -28.58
N GLU A 2 -28.16 -2.64 -28.66
CA GLU A 2 -29.16 -2.37 -29.70
C GLU A 2 -30.37 -1.70 -29.04
N PHE A 3 -30.90 -0.66 -29.68
CA PHE A 3 -32.06 0.10 -29.20
C PHE A 3 -33.14 0.07 -30.28
N ASP A 4 -34.38 -0.25 -29.90
CA ASP A 4 -35.55 -0.10 -30.77
C ASP A 4 -36.49 0.94 -30.16
N TYR A 5 -36.89 1.93 -30.95
CA TYR A 5 -37.92 2.87 -30.57
C TYR A 5 -38.83 3.18 -31.77
N HIS A 6 -40.10 2.78 -31.66
CA HIS A 6 -41.12 2.93 -32.70
C HIS A 6 -40.66 2.42 -34.08
N GLY A 7 -40.02 1.24 -34.13
CA GLY A 7 -39.58 0.61 -35.37
C GLY A 7 -38.34 1.28 -35.99
N LYS A 8 -37.68 2.18 -35.27
CA LYS A 8 -36.33 2.66 -35.59
C LYS A 8 -35.33 1.92 -34.74
N GLN A 9 -34.30 1.38 -35.40
CA GLN A 9 -33.21 0.67 -34.75
C GLN A 9 -31.95 1.53 -34.72
N GLY A 10 -31.26 1.51 -33.59
CA GLY A 10 -29.97 2.13 -33.41
C GLY A 10 -29.01 1.16 -32.72
N THR A 11 -27.73 1.25 -33.06
CA THR A 11 -26.68 0.43 -32.47
C THR A 11 -25.62 1.33 -31.83
N LEU A 12 -25.13 0.90 -30.67
CA LEU A 12 -23.93 1.43 -30.03
C LEU A 12 -22.94 0.28 -29.86
N SER A 13 -21.96 0.21 -30.76
CA SER A 13 -20.95 -0.85 -30.80
C SER A 13 -19.69 -0.51 -30.00
N ASP A 14 -19.35 0.77 -29.89
CA ASP A 14 -18.03 1.22 -29.43
C ASP A 14 -18.05 1.60 -27.94
N ILE A 15 -18.49 0.66 -27.10
CA ILE A 15 -18.55 0.85 -25.65
C ILE A 15 -17.21 0.46 -25.06
N TYR A 16 -16.52 1.43 -24.45
CA TYR A 16 -15.32 1.17 -23.67
C TYR A 16 -15.70 0.68 -22.27
N VAL A 17 -15.24 -0.52 -21.91
CA VAL A 17 -15.38 -1.09 -20.56
C VAL A 17 -13.98 -1.27 -19.98
N GLY A 18 -13.75 -0.63 -18.84
CA GLY A 18 -12.49 -0.66 -18.11
C GLY A 18 -12.29 -1.95 -17.31
N ALA A 19 -11.22 -1.98 -16.50
CA ALA A 19 -10.89 -3.14 -15.69
C ALA A 19 -11.92 -3.41 -14.58
N PRO A 20 -12.11 -4.68 -14.16
CA PRO A 20 -12.82 -5.01 -12.93
C PRO A 20 -11.93 -4.66 -11.71
N THR A 21 -11.93 -3.38 -11.32
CA THR A 21 -11.04 -2.81 -10.31
C THR A 21 -11.48 -3.08 -8.86
N GLU A 22 -10.53 -3.02 -7.94
CA GLU A 22 -10.75 -3.31 -6.52
C GLU A 22 -10.07 -2.29 -5.61
N LEU A 23 -10.73 -1.99 -4.49
CA LEU A 23 -10.16 -1.26 -3.36
C LEU A 23 -10.27 -2.10 -2.09
N LEU A 24 -9.15 -2.32 -1.41
CA LEU A 24 -9.10 -2.94 -0.09
C LEU A 24 -8.82 -1.88 0.98
N LEU A 25 -9.75 -1.68 1.91
CA LEU A 25 -9.60 -0.77 3.04
C LEU A 25 -9.42 -1.57 4.33
N HIS A 26 -8.33 -1.34 5.05
CA HIS A 26 -8.19 -1.78 6.44
C HIS A 26 -8.60 -0.64 7.38
N THR A 27 -9.24 -0.95 8.50
CA THR A 27 -9.72 0.04 9.46
C THR A 27 -9.22 -0.30 10.86
N ILE A 28 -8.59 0.67 11.54
CA ILE A 28 -8.07 0.48 12.91
C ILE A 28 -8.13 1.76 13.74
N ASP A 29 -8.48 1.66 15.02
CA ASP A 29 -8.47 2.78 15.96
C ASP A 29 -7.32 2.61 16.96
N ILE A 30 -6.46 3.61 17.06
CA ILE A 30 -5.14 3.52 17.71
C ILE A 30 -5.03 4.53 18.85
N GLY A 31 -4.86 4.04 20.08
CA GLY A 31 -4.53 4.85 21.24
C GLY A 31 -3.05 4.68 21.64
N MET A 32 -2.29 5.76 21.64
CA MET A 32 -0.85 5.76 21.95
C MET A 32 -0.60 6.43 23.31
N LEU A 33 -0.27 5.63 24.33
CA LEU A 33 -0.18 6.06 25.74
C LEU A 33 -1.52 6.56 26.32
N THR A 34 -2.62 6.18 25.68
CA THR A 34 -4.01 6.53 26.02
C THR A 34 -4.95 5.53 25.35
N PRO A 35 -6.17 5.26 25.86
CA PRO A 35 -7.17 4.50 25.12
C PRO A 35 -7.44 5.09 23.73
N TYR A 36 -7.82 4.26 22.75
CA TYR A 36 -8.24 4.69 21.41
C TYR A 36 -9.52 5.56 21.46
N ARG A 37 -9.85 6.29 20.38
CA ARG A 37 -10.89 7.33 20.41
C ARG A 37 -12.31 6.77 20.48
N GLY A 38 -12.55 5.67 19.78
CA GLY A 38 -13.83 4.97 19.70
C GLY A 38 -14.77 5.50 18.62
N GLU A 39 -14.30 6.42 17.76
CA GLU A 39 -15.15 7.20 16.84
C GLU A 39 -14.91 6.89 15.35
N LEU A 40 -14.35 5.72 15.05
CA LEU A 40 -14.15 5.25 13.67
C LEU A 40 -15.47 4.76 13.06
N ALA A 41 -16.35 5.71 12.72
CA ALA A 41 -17.73 5.45 12.29
C ALA A 41 -17.80 4.62 10.99
N PHE A 42 -16.86 4.84 10.06
CA PHE A 42 -16.76 4.10 8.79
C PHE A 42 -16.67 2.59 8.98
N GLN A 43 -15.88 2.13 9.96
CA GLN A 43 -15.78 0.70 10.29
C GLN A 43 -17.08 0.16 10.88
N LYS A 44 -17.80 0.96 11.67
CA LYS A 44 -18.97 0.47 12.41
C LYS A 44 -20.27 0.50 11.59
N ASN A 45 -20.29 1.14 10.43
CA ASN A 45 -21.51 1.39 9.67
C ASN A 45 -21.37 0.95 8.21
N ALA A 46 -22.02 -0.17 7.87
CA ALA A 46 -22.03 -0.71 6.51
C ALA A 46 -22.66 0.25 5.48
N GLU A 47 -23.62 1.10 5.89
CA GLU A 47 -24.21 2.10 4.99
C GLU A 47 -23.19 3.18 4.61
N LEU A 48 -22.30 3.58 5.53
CA LEU A 48 -21.20 4.50 5.20
C LEU A 48 -20.21 3.86 4.22
N GLN A 49 -20.00 2.56 4.27
CA GLN A 49 -19.10 1.85 3.35
C GLN A 49 -19.73 1.75 1.95
N ARG A 50 -21.03 1.41 1.89
CA ARG A 50 -21.83 1.37 0.66
C ARG A 50 -21.92 2.75 0.00
N GLN A 51 -22.20 3.81 0.76
CA GLN A 51 -22.23 5.17 0.24
C GLN A 51 -20.90 5.60 -0.38
N TYR A 52 -19.77 5.20 0.21
CA TYR A 52 -18.45 5.48 -0.38
C TYR A 52 -18.23 4.70 -1.67
N PHE A 53 -18.65 3.43 -1.72
CA PHE A 53 -18.58 2.61 -2.94
C PHE A 53 -19.32 3.27 -4.12
N GLN A 54 -20.46 3.94 -3.90
CA GLN A 54 -21.18 4.67 -4.95
C GLN A 54 -20.44 5.93 -5.46
N GLN A 55 -19.39 6.39 -4.78
CA GLN A 55 -18.68 7.65 -5.09
C GLN A 55 -17.38 7.46 -5.88
N ILE A 56 -16.93 6.22 -6.07
CA ILE A 56 -15.68 5.90 -6.76
C ILE A 56 -15.89 4.81 -7.82
N PRO A 57 -15.18 4.89 -8.96
CA PRO A 57 -15.37 3.97 -10.10
C PRO A 57 -14.63 2.64 -9.88
N ILE A 58 -15.12 1.84 -8.93
CA ILE A 58 -14.58 0.50 -8.64
C ILE A 58 -15.64 -0.58 -8.78
N ASN A 59 -15.19 -1.80 -9.08
CA ASN A 59 -16.06 -2.97 -9.17
C ASN A 59 -16.25 -3.68 -7.81
N ARG A 60 -15.27 -3.52 -6.91
CA ARG A 60 -15.26 -4.18 -5.61
C ARG A 60 -14.61 -3.33 -4.52
N LEU A 61 -15.32 -3.13 -3.41
CA LEU A 61 -14.79 -2.54 -2.19
C LEU A 61 -14.80 -3.58 -1.07
N ILE A 62 -13.63 -3.90 -0.52
CA ILE A 62 -13.49 -4.77 0.65
C ILE A 62 -13.11 -3.91 1.85
N VAL A 63 -13.86 -4.01 2.94
CA VAL A 63 -13.51 -3.33 4.21
C VAL A 63 -13.16 -4.38 5.26
N SER A 64 -11.89 -4.40 5.65
CA SER A 64 -11.30 -5.25 6.68
C SER A 64 -11.30 -4.51 8.01
N HIS A 65 -11.84 -5.14 9.06
CA HIS A 65 -11.91 -4.58 10.39
C HIS A 65 -10.75 -5.10 11.22
N TYR A 66 -9.93 -4.20 11.74
CA TYR A 66 -9.00 -4.52 12.81
C TYR A 66 -9.59 -4.16 14.16
N ALA A 67 -9.28 -4.98 15.18
CA ALA A 67 -9.59 -4.67 16.56
C ALA A 67 -8.87 -3.37 16.98
N PRO A 68 -9.51 -2.50 17.77
CA PRO A 68 -8.87 -1.29 18.25
C PRO A 68 -7.73 -1.64 19.22
N ILE A 69 -6.68 -0.80 19.24
CA ILE A 69 -5.49 -1.06 20.04
C ILE A 69 -5.19 0.09 21.00
N HIS A 70 -4.87 -0.26 22.25
CA HIS A 70 -4.34 0.66 23.26
C HIS A 70 -2.90 0.27 23.57
N LEU A 71 -1.96 1.07 23.05
CA LEU A 71 -0.53 0.94 23.29
C LEU A 71 -0.17 1.65 24.60
N LYS A 72 -0.05 0.89 25.69
CA LYS A 72 0.30 1.43 27.02
C LYS A 72 1.76 1.89 27.12
N GLU A 73 2.61 1.36 26.26
CA GLU A 73 4.00 1.76 26.10
C GLU A 73 4.35 1.83 24.62
N ILE A 74 5.32 2.68 24.29
CA ILE A 74 5.79 2.92 22.93
C ILE A 74 7.32 2.81 22.93
N VAL A 75 7.86 1.99 22.05
CA VAL A 75 9.29 1.98 21.71
C VAL A 75 9.42 2.54 20.29
N LEU A 76 10.12 3.67 20.16
CA LEU A 76 10.41 4.28 18.86
C LEU A 76 11.56 3.55 18.15
N PRO A 77 11.68 3.66 16.81
CA PRO A 77 12.81 3.21 16.00
C PRO A 77 14.21 3.51 16.56
N SER A 78 14.38 4.64 17.26
CA SER A 78 15.63 5.06 17.89
C SER A 78 15.99 4.28 19.16
N GLY A 79 15.11 3.38 19.63
CA GLY A 79 15.23 2.68 20.90
C GLY A 79 14.67 3.46 22.10
N LYS A 80 14.14 4.67 21.88
CA LYS A 80 13.49 5.47 22.93
C LYS A 80 12.22 4.79 23.42
N HIS A 81 12.11 4.57 24.73
CA HIS A 81 10.96 3.96 25.39
C HIS A 81 10.12 5.02 26.11
N LEU A 82 8.81 5.03 25.85
CA LEU A 82 7.84 5.96 26.38
C LEU A 82 6.72 5.19 27.10
N THR A 83 6.37 5.62 28.32
CA THR A 83 5.33 4.99 29.15
C THR A 83 4.23 5.95 29.61
N HIS A 84 4.42 7.26 29.42
CA HIS A 84 3.50 8.29 29.94
C HIS A 84 3.12 9.33 28.87
N ARG A 85 4.12 9.87 28.16
CA ARG A 85 3.92 10.80 27.05
C ARG A 85 5.15 10.83 26.14
N SER A 86 4.99 11.36 24.93
CA SER A 86 6.11 11.78 24.09
C SER A 86 6.76 13.09 24.58
N ASP A 87 8.04 13.29 24.25
CA ASP A 87 8.73 14.57 24.46
C ASP A 87 8.52 15.55 23.29
N ASP A 88 7.95 15.07 22.19
CA ASP A 88 7.57 15.86 21.03
C ASP A 88 6.23 16.57 21.24
N ASP A 89 5.98 17.61 20.46
CA ASP A 89 4.68 18.26 20.37
C ASP A 89 3.82 17.54 19.32
N GLY A 90 2.64 17.07 19.72
CA GLY A 90 1.67 16.46 18.81
C GLY A 90 0.70 17.47 18.21
N GLY A 91 -0.11 17.00 17.26
CA GLY A 91 -1.23 17.74 16.70
C GLY A 91 -1.84 17.00 15.50
N GLY A 92 -2.70 17.67 14.73
CA GLY A 92 -3.40 17.06 13.59
C GLY A 92 -2.45 16.41 12.57
N HIS A 93 -1.35 17.09 12.26
CA HIS A 93 -0.38 16.69 11.23
C HIS A 93 1.04 16.45 11.76
N ASN A 94 1.25 16.46 13.08
CA ASN A 94 2.58 16.39 13.70
C ASN A 94 2.61 15.46 14.92
N GLY A 95 3.82 15.07 15.30
CA GLY A 95 4.11 14.21 16.45
C GLY A 95 4.85 12.93 16.06
N ASP A 96 5.91 12.60 16.79
CA ASP A 96 6.72 11.40 16.57
C ASP A 96 5.91 10.09 16.56
N MET A 97 5.01 9.87 17.53
CA MET A 97 4.19 8.65 17.57
C MET A 97 3.18 8.60 16.41
N ARG A 98 2.70 9.75 15.93
CA ARG A 98 1.80 9.83 14.79
C ARG A 98 2.50 9.26 13.56
N GLU A 99 3.71 9.73 13.28
CA GLU A 99 4.47 9.27 12.12
C GLU A 99 4.99 7.84 12.31
N GLN A 100 5.77 7.61 13.38
CA GLN A 100 6.55 6.39 13.52
C GLN A 100 5.74 5.17 13.98
N ILE A 101 4.59 5.40 14.65
CA ILE A 101 3.77 4.31 15.18
C ILE A 101 2.49 4.15 14.36
N SER A 102 1.64 5.18 14.29
CA SER A 102 0.33 5.00 13.64
C SER A 102 0.43 4.81 12.12
N LYS A 103 1.32 5.55 11.45
CA LYS A 103 1.58 5.41 10.01
C LYS A 103 2.60 4.31 9.73
N ASP A 104 3.84 4.49 10.14
CA ASP A 104 4.96 3.67 9.67
C ASP A 104 4.97 2.24 10.24
N LEU A 105 4.58 2.05 11.51
CA LEU A 105 4.57 0.73 12.12
C LEU A 105 3.26 -0.01 11.86
N ILE A 106 2.12 0.62 12.18
CA ILE A 106 0.82 -0.04 12.13
C ILE A 106 0.25 -0.06 10.71
N SER A 107 0.07 1.11 10.08
CA SER A 107 -0.61 1.18 8.78
C SER A 107 0.22 0.54 7.66
N ASP A 108 1.49 0.93 7.57
CA ASP A 108 2.42 0.29 6.64
C ASP A 108 2.64 -1.18 7.01
N GLY A 109 2.65 -1.54 8.30
CA GLY A 109 2.82 -2.92 8.73
C GLY A 109 1.67 -3.83 8.30
N ILE A 110 0.42 -3.37 8.43
CA ILE A 110 -0.76 -4.09 7.92
C ILE A 110 -0.64 -4.29 6.41
N ASN A 111 -0.34 -3.21 5.68
CA ASN A 111 -0.19 -3.25 4.23
C ASN A 111 0.93 -4.21 3.78
N LEU A 112 2.12 -4.09 4.37
CA LEU A 112 3.31 -4.87 4.02
C LEU A 112 3.17 -6.34 4.41
N ALA A 113 2.52 -6.64 5.53
CA ALA A 113 2.19 -8.02 5.90
C ALA A 113 1.26 -8.69 4.87
N ASN A 114 0.34 -7.93 4.27
CA ASN A 114 -0.51 -8.44 3.18
C ASN A 114 0.24 -8.68 1.87
N TYR A 115 1.45 -8.14 1.73
CA TYR A 115 2.35 -8.42 0.60
C TYR A 115 3.42 -9.47 0.92
N GLY A 116 3.52 -9.91 2.18
CA GLY A 116 4.51 -10.88 2.64
C GLY A 116 5.88 -10.29 2.92
N VAL A 117 6.02 -8.96 2.90
CA VAL A 117 7.29 -8.31 3.24
C VAL A 117 7.51 -8.51 4.75
N HIS A 118 8.52 -9.27 5.19
CA HIS A 118 8.74 -9.50 6.63
C HIS A 118 9.53 -8.38 7.32
N SER A 119 10.27 -7.56 6.57
CA SER A 119 11.14 -6.52 7.12
C SER A 119 11.16 -5.27 6.24
N SER A 120 11.18 -4.08 6.85
CA SER A 120 11.33 -2.82 6.11
C SER A 120 12.01 -1.72 6.93
N ALA A 121 12.38 -0.64 6.25
CA ALA A 121 12.97 0.55 6.85
C ALA A 121 11.94 1.36 7.65
N THR A 122 12.38 2.11 8.65
CA THR A 122 11.54 3.06 9.42
C THR A 122 11.38 4.39 8.68
N LYS A 123 10.80 4.30 7.49
CA LYS A 123 10.35 5.41 6.67
C LYS A 123 9.08 4.99 5.94
N GLU A 124 8.46 5.95 5.27
CA GLU A 124 7.29 5.74 4.42
C GLU A 124 7.52 4.61 3.40
N ASN A 125 6.56 3.69 3.33
CA ASN A 125 6.53 2.63 2.34
C ASN A 125 6.07 3.13 0.95
N ASN A 126 6.84 2.81 -0.08
CA ASN A 126 6.48 3.07 -1.48
C ASN A 126 6.00 1.82 -2.23
N TYR A 127 6.09 0.64 -1.61
CA TYR A 127 5.71 -0.62 -2.25
C TYR A 127 4.23 -0.91 -2.05
N LEU A 128 3.42 -0.60 -3.07
CA LEU A 128 1.97 -0.75 -3.08
C LEU A 128 1.50 -1.24 -4.47
N PRO A 129 1.75 -2.52 -4.81
CA PRO A 129 1.33 -3.08 -6.10
C PRO A 129 -0.19 -3.15 -6.27
N THR A 130 -0.95 -3.18 -5.18
CA THR A 130 -2.41 -3.19 -5.18
C THR A 130 -2.98 -1.91 -4.58
N ALA A 131 -4.22 -1.58 -4.93
CA ALA A 131 -4.95 -0.49 -4.29
C ALA A 131 -5.49 -0.95 -2.92
N GLN A 132 -4.58 -0.99 -1.94
CA GLN A 132 -4.92 -1.17 -0.53
C GLN A 132 -4.59 0.08 0.28
N ILE A 133 -5.45 0.42 1.23
CA ILE A 133 -5.28 1.57 2.12
C ILE A 133 -5.60 1.15 3.55
N THR A 134 -4.70 1.44 4.49
CA THR A 134 -5.01 1.34 5.92
C THR A 134 -5.47 2.70 6.45
N ILE A 135 -6.75 2.76 6.78
CA ILE A 135 -7.42 3.90 7.39
C ILE A 135 -7.31 3.77 8.91
N HIS A 136 -6.90 4.84 9.58
CA HIS A 136 -6.87 4.87 11.03
C HIS A 136 -7.33 6.18 11.63
N ASN A 137 -8.03 6.07 12.76
CA ASN A 137 -8.04 7.13 13.77
C ASN A 137 -6.86 6.89 14.70
N SER A 138 -6.18 7.97 15.09
CA SER A 138 -5.13 7.86 16.09
C SER A 138 -5.11 9.07 17.02
N ARG A 139 -4.75 8.82 18.28
CA ARG A 139 -4.50 9.85 19.28
C ARG A 139 -3.40 9.42 20.24
N GLY A 140 -2.70 10.38 20.82
CA GLY A 140 -1.64 10.08 21.78
C GLY A 140 -1.40 11.17 22.81
N ILE A 141 -0.69 10.82 23.88
CA ILE A 141 -0.24 11.78 24.90
C ILE A 141 1.15 12.31 24.53
N TYR A 142 1.23 13.62 24.32
CA TYR A 142 2.44 14.35 23.94
C TYR A 142 2.85 15.33 25.03
N LYS A 143 3.96 16.04 24.81
CA LYS A 143 4.41 17.12 25.69
C LYS A 143 3.33 18.21 25.86
N ASN A 144 2.61 18.51 24.79
CA ASN A 144 1.49 19.45 24.74
C ASN A 144 0.11 18.81 25.03
N GLY A 145 0.07 17.65 25.70
CA GLY A 145 -1.17 17.00 26.15
C GLY A 145 -1.71 15.93 25.20
N LEU A 146 -2.99 15.56 25.38
CA LEU A 146 -3.68 14.63 24.48
C LEU A 146 -3.88 15.30 23.12
N GLN A 147 -3.41 14.66 22.06
CA GLN A 147 -3.53 15.15 20.69
C GLN A 147 -4.22 14.09 19.82
N GLU A 148 -5.13 14.55 18.97
CA GLU A 148 -5.82 13.74 17.97
C GLU A 148 -5.23 14.05 16.60
N HIS A 149 -5.08 13.03 15.77
CA HIS A 149 -4.44 13.14 14.46
C HIS A 149 -5.47 13.03 13.34
N GLY A 150 -5.19 13.63 12.18
CA GLY A 150 -6.11 13.63 11.04
C GLY A 150 -5.54 14.26 9.78
N TRP A 151 -6.44 14.52 8.81
CA TRP A 151 -6.20 15.34 7.62
C TRP A 151 -4.95 14.96 6.83
N SER A 152 -4.65 13.67 6.72
CA SER A 152 -3.51 13.23 5.90
C SER A 152 -3.73 11.84 5.31
N GLY A 153 -3.54 11.74 4.01
CA GLY A 153 -3.53 10.47 3.28
C GLY A 153 -2.47 10.44 2.19
N GLY A 154 -2.24 9.24 1.67
CA GLY A 154 -1.27 8.96 0.62
C GLY A 154 -0.43 7.73 0.95
N ALA A 155 0.13 7.12 -0.09
CA ALA A 155 1.01 5.94 0.04
C ALA A 155 0.39 4.83 0.92
N GLY A 156 -0.85 4.45 0.63
CA GLY A 156 -1.54 3.29 1.22
C GLY A 156 -2.07 3.53 2.63
N LYS A 157 -2.18 4.78 3.07
CA LYS A 157 -2.64 5.11 4.43
C LYS A 157 -3.49 6.37 4.44
N ALA A 158 -4.39 6.45 5.41
CA ALA A 158 -5.17 7.64 5.70
C ALA A 158 -5.31 7.81 7.21
N THR A 159 -4.69 8.85 7.75
CA THR A 159 -4.91 9.32 9.12
C THR A 159 -6.09 10.26 9.12
N LEU A 160 -7.18 9.82 9.72
CA LEU A 160 -8.43 10.55 9.70
C LEU A 160 -8.81 11.03 11.09
N TYR A 161 -9.23 12.29 11.18
CA TYR A 161 -10.01 12.79 12.29
C TYR A 161 -11.47 12.39 12.08
N ASN A 162 -12.11 12.82 10.98
CA ASN A 162 -13.44 12.37 10.59
C ASN A 162 -13.35 11.25 9.55
N THR A 163 -14.14 10.20 9.73
CA THR A 163 -14.21 9.09 8.76
C THR A 163 -15.41 9.21 7.82
N VAL A 164 -15.88 10.44 7.60
CA VAL A 164 -16.99 10.84 6.72
C VAL A 164 -16.68 12.23 6.17
N ASP A 165 -17.57 12.77 5.35
CA ASP A 165 -17.48 14.09 4.74
C ASP A 165 -16.25 14.23 3.83
N ASN A 166 -15.82 15.48 3.59
CA ASN A 166 -14.77 15.76 2.64
C ASN A 166 -13.39 15.24 3.08
N GLU A 167 -13.11 15.17 4.39
CA GLU A 167 -11.82 14.66 4.87
C GLU A 167 -11.59 13.24 4.35
N PHE A 168 -12.58 12.35 4.48
CA PHE A 168 -12.47 10.98 3.99
C PHE A 168 -12.22 10.93 2.48
N SER A 169 -13.03 11.62 1.68
CA SER A 169 -12.86 11.66 0.22
C SER A 169 -11.51 12.28 -0.20
N HIS A 170 -11.05 13.31 0.51
CA HIS A 170 -9.82 14.03 0.23
C HIS A 170 -8.58 13.17 0.50
N GLU A 171 -8.49 12.59 1.70
CA GLU A 171 -7.32 11.80 2.09
C GLU A 171 -7.23 10.47 1.31
N LEU A 172 -8.36 9.89 0.92
CA LEU A 172 -8.35 8.74 -0.01
C LEU A 172 -7.98 9.19 -1.43
N GLY A 173 -8.39 10.38 -1.87
CA GLY A 173 -7.97 10.98 -3.14
C GLY A 173 -6.45 11.07 -3.29
N HIS A 174 -5.73 11.40 -2.21
CA HIS A 174 -4.25 11.37 -2.21
C HIS A 174 -3.67 9.97 -2.42
N ASN A 175 -4.33 8.91 -1.94
CA ASN A 175 -3.90 7.55 -2.20
C ASN A 175 -4.05 7.17 -3.69
N TYR A 176 -5.03 7.75 -4.38
CA TYR A 176 -5.26 7.60 -5.82
C TYR A 176 -4.36 8.50 -6.68
N LYS A 177 -3.31 9.09 -6.08
CA LYS A 177 -2.34 9.99 -6.74
C LYS A 177 -2.95 11.29 -7.24
N ILE A 178 -4.03 11.76 -6.60
CA ILE A 178 -4.64 13.04 -6.89
C ILE A 178 -4.11 14.10 -5.92
N GLY A 179 -3.58 15.20 -6.46
CA GLY A 179 -3.11 16.35 -5.68
C GLY A 179 -4.23 17.36 -5.38
N HIS A 180 -3.95 18.34 -4.53
CA HIS A 180 -4.86 19.46 -4.30
C HIS A 180 -5.14 20.23 -5.60
N TYR A 181 -6.36 20.76 -5.73
CA TYR A 181 -6.77 21.60 -6.86
C TYR A 181 -6.48 20.95 -8.22
N PHE A 182 -6.72 19.64 -8.32
CA PHE A 182 -6.36 18.84 -9.48
C PHE A 182 -6.96 19.43 -10.77
N LYS A 183 -6.07 19.75 -11.72
CA LYS A 183 -6.40 20.40 -13.01
C LYS A 183 -7.07 21.77 -12.88
N GLY A 184 -6.83 22.49 -11.79
CA GLY A 184 -7.30 23.87 -11.59
C GLY A 184 -8.82 23.97 -11.59
N PHE A 185 -9.38 25.12 -12.01
CA PHE A 185 -10.82 25.37 -11.96
C PHE A 185 -11.62 24.33 -12.76
N LYS A 186 -11.11 23.96 -13.94
CA LYS A 186 -11.78 23.02 -14.86
C LYS A 186 -11.86 21.58 -14.35
N GLY A 187 -11.01 21.20 -13.40
CA GLY A 187 -11.09 19.90 -12.72
C GLY A 187 -11.67 19.99 -11.32
N GLY A 188 -11.40 21.08 -10.60
CA GLY A 188 -11.75 21.26 -9.19
C GLY A 188 -13.16 21.81 -8.91
N VAL A 189 -13.91 22.20 -9.94
CA VAL A 189 -15.29 22.72 -9.80
C VAL A 189 -16.23 21.92 -10.69
N HIS A 190 -17.37 21.49 -10.12
CA HIS A 190 -18.44 20.84 -10.88
C HIS A 190 -19.09 21.85 -11.84
N ALA A 191 -19.58 21.36 -12.98
CA ALA A 191 -20.13 22.23 -14.01
C ALA A 191 -21.59 21.92 -14.36
N THR A 192 -22.24 22.85 -15.05
CA THR A 192 -23.59 22.70 -15.61
C THR A 192 -23.59 21.77 -16.84
N PRO A 193 -24.74 21.17 -17.23
CA PRO A 193 -24.80 20.16 -18.28
C PRO A 193 -24.30 20.58 -19.67
N ASP A 194 -24.23 21.89 -19.96
CA ASP A 194 -23.70 22.44 -21.22
C ASP A 194 -22.16 22.58 -21.23
N LYS A 195 -21.49 22.19 -20.14
CA LYS A 195 -20.04 22.33 -19.95
C LYS A 195 -19.36 20.96 -19.75
N PRO A 196 -18.06 20.85 -20.11
CA PRO A 196 -17.23 19.74 -19.66
C PRO A 196 -17.18 19.64 -18.14
N ASN A 197 -16.80 18.48 -17.60
CA ASN A 197 -16.72 18.24 -16.15
C ASN A 197 -18.08 18.32 -15.42
N SER A 198 -19.18 18.08 -16.14
CA SER A 198 -20.54 17.98 -15.59
C SER A 198 -20.97 16.53 -15.46
N THR A 199 -21.45 16.15 -14.28
CA THR A 199 -22.17 14.89 -14.03
C THR A 199 -23.01 15.01 -12.76
N TRP A 200 -24.01 14.16 -12.60
CA TRP A 200 -24.57 13.85 -11.28
C TRP A 200 -24.02 12.50 -10.82
N GLY A 201 -23.89 12.33 -9.50
CA GLY A 201 -23.64 11.02 -8.92
C GLY A 201 -24.87 10.13 -9.05
N TRP A 202 -24.68 8.83 -8.83
CA TRP A 202 -25.74 7.83 -8.88
C TRP A 202 -25.59 6.88 -7.71
N ASP A 203 -26.67 6.70 -6.95
CA ASP A 203 -26.77 5.63 -5.97
C ASP A 203 -27.57 4.48 -6.60
N ALA A 204 -26.87 3.43 -6.99
CA ALA A 204 -27.49 2.31 -7.70
C ALA A 204 -28.37 1.43 -6.79
N ASP A 205 -28.07 1.36 -5.49
CA ASP A 205 -28.81 0.51 -4.56
C ASP A 205 -30.15 1.15 -4.19
N ASN A 206 -30.15 2.46 -3.99
CA ASN A 206 -31.35 3.23 -3.64
C ASN A 206 -32.03 3.88 -4.85
N ASN A 207 -31.43 3.76 -6.03
CA ASN A 207 -31.96 4.21 -7.31
C ASN A 207 -32.31 5.72 -7.35
N PHE A 208 -31.36 6.58 -6.93
CA PHE A 208 -31.49 8.03 -7.03
C PHE A 208 -30.20 8.72 -7.50
N PHE A 209 -30.36 9.89 -8.14
CA PHE A 209 -29.23 10.74 -8.50
C PHE A 209 -28.78 11.63 -7.33
N ILE A 210 -27.50 11.93 -7.29
CA ILE A 210 -26.86 12.85 -6.34
C ILE A 210 -26.44 14.11 -7.11
N PRO A 211 -27.12 15.25 -6.92
CA PRO A 211 -26.79 16.48 -7.63
C PRO A 211 -25.40 17.02 -7.30
N ASN A 212 -24.80 17.73 -8.26
CA ASN A 212 -23.46 18.30 -8.18
C ASN A 212 -23.43 19.80 -7.84
N PHE A 213 -24.50 20.30 -7.21
CA PHE A 213 -24.67 21.69 -6.76
C PHE A 213 -25.23 21.71 -5.35
N GLU A 214 -25.07 22.79 -4.60
CA GLU A 214 -25.58 22.94 -3.24
C GLU A 214 -27.11 22.73 -3.18
N LYS A 215 -27.60 22.07 -2.13
CA LYS A 215 -29.06 21.98 -1.89
C LYS A 215 -29.71 23.35 -1.67
N LYS A 216 -28.97 24.32 -1.11
CA LYS A 216 -29.46 25.67 -0.85
C LYS A 216 -29.44 26.52 -2.12
N LYS A 217 -30.47 27.36 -2.28
CA LYS A 217 -30.48 28.41 -3.31
C LYS A 217 -29.77 29.65 -2.77
N THR A 218 -28.57 29.91 -3.29
CA THR A 218 -27.74 31.05 -2.90
C THR A 218 -27.56 32.05 -4.03
N ASN A 219 -27.80 31.63 -5.27
CA ASN A 219 -27.54 32.38 -6.51
C ASN A 219 -26.11 32.93 -6.59
N LYS A 220 -25.15 32.23 -5.97
CA LYS A 220 -23.74 32.60 -5.98
C LYS A 220 -23.00 31.83 -7.07
N TYR A 221 -21.96 32.48 -7.60
CA TYR A 221 -20.93 31.82 -8.38
C TYR A 221 -20.08 30.92 -7.50
N THR A 222 -19.61 29.81 -8.07
CA THR A 222 -18.56 28.99 -7.45
C THR A 222 -17.21 29.35 -8.06
N VAL A 223 -16.21 29.59 -7.21
CA VAL A 223 -14.82 29.84 -7.59
C VAL A 223 -13.91 28.81 -6.92
N LEU A 224 -12.78 28.48 -7.54
CA LEU A 224 -11.81 27.55 -6.96
C LEU A 224 -11.08 28.16 -5.76
N ASP A 225 -10.54 29.37 -5.92
CA ASP A 225 -9.88 30.15 -4.87
C ASP A 225 -10.55 31.52 -4.76
N ALA A 226 -11.25 31.75 -3.64
CA ALA A 226 -11.95 33.01 -3.39
C ALA A 226 -11.01 34.19 -3.11
N ARG A 227 -9.71 33.96 -2.93
CA ARG A 227 -8.71 35.02 -2.71
C ARG A 227 -8.25 35.65 -4.03
N ASP A 228 -8.47 34.99 -5.16
CA ASP A 228 -8.14 35.52 -6.48
C ASP A 228 -9.31 36.34 -7.05
N PRO A 229 -9.18 37.67 -7.19
CA PRO A 229 -10.24 38.52 -7.72
C PRO A 229 -10.58 38.23 -9.19
N ASN A 230 -9.67 37.56 -9.92
CA ASN A 230 -9.82 37.22 -11.33
C ASN A 230 -10.15 35.74 -11.56
N ALA A 231 -10.51 35.00 -10.50
CA ALA A 231 -10.81 33.58 -10.59
C ALA A 231 -11.92 33.29 -11.62
N GLU A 232 -11.74 32.20 -12.37
CA GLU A 232 -12.80 31.61 -13.19
C GLU A 232 -14.03 31.27 -12.30
N LYS A 233 -15.23 31.44 -12.85
CA LYS A 233 -16.50 31.33 -12.14
C LYS A 233 -17.41 30.30 -12.79
N ALA A 234 -17.98 29.42 -11.99
CA ALA A 234 -19.09 28.56 -12.41
C ALA A 234 -20.41 29.26 -12.08
N GLU A 235 -21.26 29.38 -13.09
CA GLU A 235 -22.63 29.88 -12.94
C GLU A 235 -23.47 28.91 -12.08
N PRO A 236 -24.37 29.41 -11.21
CA PRO A 236 -25.27 28.55 -10.46
C PRO A 236 -26.31 27.88 -11.39
N TYR A 237 -26.64 26.62 -11.12
CA TYR A 237 -27.75 25.92 -11.77
C TYR A 237 -29.05 26.18 -11.03
N MET A 238 -30.02 26.84 -11.67
CA MET A 238 -31.32 27.15 -11.04
C MET A 238 -31.20 27.82 -9.65
N GLN A 239 -30.25 28.75 -9.50
CA GLN A 239 -29.89 29.46 -8.24
C GLN A 239 -29.13 28.61 -7.20
N HIS A 240 -28.78 27.36 -7.51
CA HIS A 240 -27.92 26.52 -6.69
C HIS A 240 -26.46 26.68 -7.13
N ALA A 241 -25.57 27.08 -6.21
CA ALA A 241 -24.14 27.17 -6.52
C ALA A 241 -23.56 25.78 -6.81
N MET A 242 -22.65 25.67 -7.76
CA MET A 242 -22.02 24.38 -8.09
C MET A 242 -21.11 23.92 -6.96
N LEU A 243 -21.03 22.60 -6.71
CA LEU A 243 -20.09 22.05 -5.72
C LEU A 243 -18.65 22.04 -6.26
N LYS A 244 -17.69 21.84 -5.37
CA LYS A 244 -16.27 21.64 -5.72
C LYS A 244 -15.89 20.17 -5.57
N ASP A 245 -14.82 19.80 -6.26
CA ASP A 245 -14.18 18.50 -6.12
C ASP A 245 -13.67 18.27 -4.68
N ALA A 246 -13.60 17.00 -4.25
CA ALA A 246 -13.08 16.63 -2.93
C ALA A 246 -11.66 17.15 -2.67
N MET A 247 -10.83 17.26 -3.72
CA MET A 247 -9.45 17.77 -3.68
C MET A 247 -9.36 19.29 -3.75
N SER A 248 -10.50 20.00 -3.76
CA SER A 248 -10.59 21.46 -3.88
C SER A 248 -11.46 22.08 -2.78
N GLY A 249 -11.57 21.40 -1.63
CA GLY A 249 -12.42 21.80 -0.51
C GLY A 249 -13.90 21.72 -0.86
N GLY A 250 -14.29 20.60 -1.46
CA GLY A 250 -15.68 20.28 -1.77
C GLY A 250 -16.51 20.00 -0.53
N GLU A 251 -17.82 20.02 -0.74
CA GLU A 251 -18.82 19.71 0.26
C GLU A 251 -19.81 18.71 -0.34
N LEU A 252 -20.46 17.94 0.52
CA LEU A 252 -21.52 17.02 0.13
C LEU A 252 -22.80 17.76 -0.27
N TYR A 253 -23.61 17.14 -1.12
CA TYR A 253 -24.94 17.64 -1.47
C TYR A 253 -25.87 17.69 -0.25
N ASP A 254 -26.06 16.52 0.38
CA ASP A 254 -26.88 16.32 1.58
C ASP A 254 -26.55 14.95 2.20
N LYS A 255 -26.29 14.92 3.52
CA LYS A 255 -25.91 13.71 4.28
C LYS A 255 -27.01 12.66 4.27
N ALA A 256 -28.26 13.05 4.03
CA ALA A 256 -29.38 12.11 3.90
C ALA A 256 -29.28 11.21 2.65
N TYR A 257 -28.49 11.63 1.64
CA TYR A 257 -28.30 10.87 0.40
C TYR A 257 -26.92 10.21 0.35
N ASN A 258 -25.87 10.95 0.72
CA ASN A 258 -24.51 10.42 0.75
C ASN A 258 -23.63 11.23 1.71
N ALA A 259 -22.86 10.52 2.54
CA ALA A 259 -21.98 11.12 3.53
C ALA A 259 -20.62 11.59 2.99
N TYR A 260 -20.37 11.51 1.69
CA TYR A 260 -19.07 11.83 1.08
C TYR A 260 -19.19 12.87 -0.03
N THR A 261 -18.09 13.59 -0.26
CA THR A 261 -18.00 14.57 -1.33
C THR A 261 -17.90 13.88 -2.69
N LEU A 262 -18.74 14.32 -3.63
CA LEU A 262 -18.74 13.85 -5.01
C LEU A 262 -17.50 14.35 -5.75
N HIS A 263 -16.70 13.42 -6.27
CA HIS A 263 -15.59 13.74 -7.18
C HIS A 263 -16.11 14.29 -8.52
N THR A 264 -15.41 15.26 -9.09
CA THR A 264 -15.72 15.73 -10.44
C THR A 264 -15.40 14.66 -11.49
N PRO A 265 -15.98 14.71 -12.71
CA PRO A 265 -15.64 13.77 -13.78
C PRO A 265 -14.14 13.66 -14.07
N THR A 266 -13.42 14.79 -14.03
CA THR A 266 -11.96 14.82 -14.22
C THR A 266 -11.24 14.00 -13.15
N THR A 267 -11.62 14.17 -11.88
CA THR A 267 -11.05 13.40 -10.77
C THR A 267 -11.48 11.94 -10.83
N ALA A 268 -12.75 11.65 -11.10
CA ALA A 268 -13.26 10.29 -11.22
C ALA A 268 -12.55 9.50 -12.33
N GLN A 269 -12.29 10.11 -13.50
CA GLN A 269 -11.49 9.49 -14.56
C GLN A 269 -10.06 9.18 -14.12
N ALA A 270 -9.41 10.10 -13.39
CA ALA A 270 -8.07 9.87 -12.87
C ALA A 270 -8.03 8.77 -11.80
N ILE A 271 -9.06 8.69 -10.95
CA ILE A 271 -9.25 7.62 -9.98
C ILE A 271 -9.44 6.27 -10.70
N GLN A 272 -10.29 6.21 -11.73
CA GLN A 272 -10.46 5.00 -12.55
C GLN A 272 -9.12 4.55 -13.14
N HIS A 273 -8.36 5.48 -13.73
CA HIS A 273 -7.04 5.17 -14.30
C HIS A 273 -6.06 4.66 -13.25
N PHE A 274 -6.06 5.21 -12.03
CA PHE A 274 -5.24 4.70 -10.93
C PHE A 274 -5.57 3.23 -10.63
N PHE A 275 -6.86 2.90 -10.53
CA PHE A 275 -7.29 1.54 -10.21
C PHE A 275 -7.02 0.55 -11.35
N GLU A 276 -7.22 0.94 -12.61
CA GLU A 276 -6.91 0.11 -13.79
C GLU A 276 -5.40 -0.19 -13.91
N ASN A 277 -4.55 0.69 -13.38
CA ASN A 277 -3.10 0.48 -13.33
C ASN A 277 -2.62 -0.25 -12.07
N SER A 278 -3.51 -0.52 -11.12
CA SER A 278 -3.20 -1.27 -9.91
C SER A 278 -3.42 -2.77 -10.13
N ALA A 279 -2.62 -3.60 -9.49
CA ALA A 279 -2.91 -5.03 -9.42
C ALA A 279 -4.01 -5.30 -8.38
N ILE A 280 -4.59 -6.50 -8.45
CA ILE A 280 -5.51 -7.04 -7.44
C ILE A 280 -4.96 -8.35 -6.87
N PHE A 281 -5.36 -8.67 -5.65
CA PHE A 281 -5.17 -10.01 -5.10
C PHE A 281 -6.15 -10.99 -5.78
N SER A 282 -5.64 -12.14 -6.21
CA SER A 282 -6.43 -13.14 -6.92
C SER A 282 -6.10 -14.56 -6.45
N LYS A 283 -7.12 -15.26 -5.96
CA LYS A 283 -7.02 -16.66 -5.51
C LYS A 283 -6.84 -17.65 -6.66
N THR A 284 -7.36 -17.30 -7.84
CA THR A 284 -7.30 -18.14 -9.05
C THR A 284 -6.00 -17.96 -9.82
N SER A 285 -5.27 -16.90 -9.53
CA SER A 285 -3.97 -16.61 -10.13
C SER A 285 -2.87 -17.54 -9.62
N SER A 286 -2.03 -18.00 -10.54
CA SER A 286 -0.83 -18.77 -10.25
C SER A 286 0.21 -17.96 -9.47
N THR A 287 0.26 -16.64 -9.65
CA THR A 287 1.14 -15.71 -8.92
C THR A 287 0.52 -15.19 -7.62
N GLY A 288 -0.80 -15.32 -7.48
CA GLY A 288 -1.60 -14.73 -6.41
C GLY A 288 -2.10 -13.31 -6.72
N TYR A 289 -1.77 -12.76 -7.89
CA TYR A 289 -2.12 -11.42 -8.30
C TYR A 289 -2.51 -11.36 -9.78
N GLN A 290 -3.43 -10.45 -10.11
CA GLN A 290 -3.73 -10.12 -11.50
C GLN A 290 -3.63 -8.62 -11.73
N LYS A 291 -3.34 -8.22 -12.97
CA LYS A 291 -3.34 -6.83 -13.40
C LYS A 291 -4.03 -6.71 -14.76
N TRP A 292 -4.75 -5.62 -14.97
CA TRP A 292 -5.40 -5.34 -16.24
C TRP A 292 -4.37 -5.10 -17.35
N ASP A 293 -4.56 -5.75 -18.49
CA ASP A 293 -3.85 -5.44 -19.72
C ASP A 293 -4.80 -4.71 -20.68
N PRO A 294 -4.57 -3.42 -20.98
CA PRO A 294 -5.45 -2.64 -21.85
C PRO A 294 -5.41 -3.08 -23.32
N ASN A 295 -4.37 -3.81 -23.76
CA ASN A 295 -4.29 -4.29 -25.14
C ASN A 295 -5.20 -5.50 -25.37
N THR A 296 -5.22 -6.43 -24.41
CA THR A 296 -6.08 -7.61 -24.45
C THR A 296 -7.44 -7.38 -23.80
N GLN A 297 -7.62 -6.28 -23.07
CA GLN A 297 -8.82 -5.93 -22.30
C GLN A 297 -9.24 -7.05 -21.33
N THR A 298 -8.26 -7.62 -20.63
CA THR A 298 -8.49 -8.70 -19.67
C THR A 298 -7.56 -8.59 -18.46
N MET A 299 -7.96 -9.24 -17.35
CA MET A 299 -7.08 -9.41 -16.19
C MET A 299 -6.08 -10.53 -16.48
N GLN A 300 -4.79 -10.20 -16.44
CA GLN A 300 -3.69 -11.13 -16.69
C GLN A 300 -2.95 -11.46 -15.41
N GLU A 301 -2.26 -12.59 -15.40
CA GLU A 301 -1.32 -12.95 -14.33
C GLU A 301 -0.31 -11.82 -14.12
N TYR A 302 -0.10 -11.42 -12.88
CA TYR A 302 0.81 -10.34 -12.55
C TYR A 302 1.79 -10.76 -11.47
N LEU A 303 3.05 -10.41 -11.65
CA LEU A 303 4.09 -10.60 -10.66
C LEU A 303 4.47 -9.25 -10.09
N PRO A 304 4.00 -8.92 -8.86
CA PRO A 304 4.41 -7.69 -8.22
C PRO A 304 5.94 -7.59 -8.10
N PRO A 305 6.53 -6.43 -8.39
CA PRO A 305 7.95 -6.19 -8.17
C PRO A 305 8.25 -6.18 -6.68
N HIS A 306 8.47 -7.36 -6.10
CA HIS A 306 8.72 -7.46 -4.67
C HIS A 306 10.08 -6.85 -4.32
N ALA A 307 10.04 -5.60 -3.88
CA ALA A 307 11.11 -4.96 -3.13
C ALA A 307 11.15 -5.58 -1.73
N LYS A 308 11.56 -6.85 -1.62
CA LYS A 308 12.48 -7.12 -0.51
C LYS A 308 13.60 -6.14 -0.81
N ASN A 309 13.94 -5.24 0.11
CA ASN A 309 15.31 -4.74 0.13
C ASN A 309 16.13 -6.00 0.33
N ILE A 310 16.46 -6.65 -0.78
CA ILE A 310 17.17 -7.90 -0.74
C ILE A 310 18.49 -7.46 -0.18
N SER A 311 18.89 -8.07 0.93
CA SER A 311 20.31 -8.21 1.23
C SER A 311 20.96 -8.74 -0.05
N PHE A 312 21.46 -7.84 -0.89
CA PHE A 312 22.27 -8.17 -2.03
C PHE A 312 23.69 -8.26 -1.54
N VAL A 313 24.45 -9.15 -2.16
CA VAL A 313 25.89 -9.12 -2.00
C VAL A 313 26.45 -8.40 -3.20
N ASP A 314 27.21 -7.33 -2.93
CA ASP A 314 27.98 -6.67 -3.97
C ASP A 314 28.96 -7.67 -4.58
N VAL A 315 28.91 -7.79 -5.89
CA VAL A 315 29.90 -8.54 -6.64
C VAL A 315 31.19 -7.73 -6.61
N PRO A 316 32.32 -8.31 -6.16
CA PRO A 316 33.58 -7.58 -6.11
C PRO A 316 34.03 -7.25 -7.54
N ILE A 317 34.18 -5.96 -7.82
CA ILE A 317 34.65 -5.44 -9.11
C ILE A 317 36.08 -4.97 -8.99
N VAL A 318 36.93 -5.45 -9.90
CA VAL A 318 38.28 -4.95 -10.13
C VAL A 318 38.27 -4.18 -11.43
N ASP A 319 38.82 -2.96 -11.42
CA ASP A 319 38.79 -2.08 -12.58
C ASP A 319 39.39 -2.75 -13.82
N ASN A 320 38.69 -2.63 -14.94
CA ASN A 320 39.05 -3.18 -16.24
C ASN A 320 39.25 -4.72 -16.25
N GLN A 321 38.60 -5.44 -15.34
CA GLN A 321 38.55 -6.90 -15.32
C GLN A 321 37.12 -7.42 -15.49
N ASP A 322 37.00 -8.57 -16.16
CA ASP A 322 35.71 -9.20 -16.40
C ASP A 322 35.13 -9.84 -15.13
N VAL A 323 33.80 -9.81 -15.02
CA VAL A 323 33.05 -10.54 -13.99
C VAL A 323 32.67 -11.91 -14.54
N THR A 324 33.26 -12.98 -14.00
CA THR A 324 33.12 -14.33 -14.54
C THR A 324 31.88 -15.08 -14.03
N GLU A 325 31.41 -16.05 -14.82
CA GLU A 325 30.35 -16.99 -14.44
C GLU A 325 30.66 -17.72 -13.12
N THR A 326 31.92 -18.11 -12.91
CA THR A 326 32.37 -18.76 -11.67
C THR A 326 32.19 -17.87 -10.46
N THR A 327 32.55 -16.58 -10.57
CA THR A 327 32.36 -15.58 -9.50
C THR A 327 30.88 -15.43 -9.16
N LEU A 328 30.04 -15.24 -10.18
CA LEU A 328 28.60 -15.05 -9.97
C LEU A 328 27.93 -16.31 -9.40
N SER A 329 28.28 -17.49 -9.91
CA SER A 329 27.77 -18.77 -9.40
C SER A 329 28.12 -18.99 -7.93
N ALA A 330 29.36 -18.70 -7.54
CA ALA A 330 29.81 -18.83 -6.15
C ALA A 330 29.02 -17.92 -5.19
N LEU A 331 28.68 -16.71 -5.63
CA LEU A 331 27.86 -15.78 -4.87
C LEU A 331 26.38 -16.21 -4.84
N LEU A 332 25.82 -16.62 -5.98
CA LEU A 332 24.44 -17.08 -6.09
C LEU A 332 24.18 -18.36 -5.29
N ASN A 333 25.19 -19.22 -5.09
CA ASN A 333 25.06 -20.40 -4.25
C ASN A 333 24.82 -20.08 -2.77
N LYS A 334 25.06 -18.84 -2.35
CA LYS A 334 24.91 -18.37 -0.96
C LYS A 334 23.88 -17.26 -0.81
N ASN A 335 23.45 -16.65 -1.91
CA ASN A 335 22.63 -15.44 -1.92
C ASN A 335 21.61 -15.50 -3.06
N ASP A 336 20.39 -15.06 -2.79
CA ASP A 336 19.31 -15.02 -3.81
C ASP A 336 19.35 -13.76 -4.67
N HIS A 337 20.17 -12.77 -4.28
CA HIS A 337 20.40 -11.54 -5.04
C HIS A 337 21.84 -11.09 -4.91
N ILE A 338 22.41 -10.74 -6.06
CA ILE A 338 23.73 -10.12 -6.14
C ILE A 338 23.63 -8.83 -6.96
N LYS A 339 24.42 -7.83 -6.59
CA LYS A 339 24.44 -6.54 -7.28
C LYS A 339 25.81 -6.29 -7.89
N ILE A 340 25.83 -5.91 -9.16
CA ILE A 340 27.02 -5.48 -9.88
C ILE A 340 26.91 -3.96 -10.04
N GLU A 341 27.65 -3.22 -9.24
CA GLU A 341 27.71 -1.76 -9.32
C GLU A 341 28.97 -1.34 -10.08
N SER A 342 28.79 -0.66 -11.21
CA SER A 342 29.89 -0.14 -12.02
C SER A 342 29.90 1.38 -11.98
N TYR A 343 31.06 1.95 -11.64
CA TYR A 343 31.32 3.39 -11.67
C TYR A 343 32.76 3.65 -12.14
N ASN A 344 33.15 4.93 -12.27
CA ASN A 344 34.48 5.28 -12.77
C ASN A 344 35.58 4.68 -11.86
N SER A 345 36.58 4.04 -12.47
CA SER A 345 37.64 3.27 -11.80
C SER A 345 37.19 1.99 -11.10
N HIS A 346 35.95 1.54 -11.31
CA HIS A 346 35.41 0.22 -10.93
C HIS A 346 34.53 -0.32 -12.07
N TYR A 347 35.13 -0.51 -13.24
CA TYR A 347 34.41 -0.89 -14.47
C TYR A 347 34.75 -2.30 -14.96
N PRO A 348 33.76 -3.20 -15.10
CA PRO A 348 33.95 -4.50 -15.74
C PRO A 348 33.61 -4.46 -17.24
N PRO A 349 34.54 -4.77 -18.16
CA PRO A 349 34.27 -4.73 -19.60
C PRO A 349 33.23 -5.76 -20.05
N ASN A 350 33.28 -6.97 -19.48
CA ASN A 350 32.32 -8.02 -19.74
C ASN A 350 31.79 -8.62 -18.42
N ILE A 351 30.49 -8.96 -18.40
CA ILE A 351 29.84 -9.71 -17.32
C ILE A 351 29.29 -11.00 -17.93
N TYR A 352 29.61 -12.14 -17.32
CA TYR A 352 29.16 -13.46 -17.76
C TYR A 352 28.16 -14.06 -16.77
N LEU A 353 26.87 -14.06 -17.11
CA LEU A 353 25.83 -14.68 -16.30
C LEU A 353 25.96 -16.21 -16.36
N PRO A 354 25.77 -16.91 -15.23
CA PRO A 354 25.75 -18.36 -15.22
C PRO A 354 24.55 -18.90 -16.00
N GLN A 355 24.65 -20.14 -16.48
CA GLN A 355 23.50 -20.80 -17.09
C GLN A 355 22.31 -20.84 -16.12
N ALA A 356 21.13 -20.43 -16.58
CA ALA A 356 19.90 -20.59 -15.79
C ALA A 356 19.54 -22.07 -15.68
N ASP A 357 19.21 -22.50 -14.46
CA ASP A 357 18.78 -23.87 -14.16
C ASP A 357 17.87 -23.88 -12.92
N HIS A 358 17.34 -25.06 -12.59
CA HIS A 358 16.46 -25.22 -11.43
C HIS A 358 17.10 -24.78 -10.09
N SER A 359 18.43 -24.79 -9.96
CA SER A 359 19.15 -24.41 -8.73
C SER A 359 19.26 -22.90 -8.52
N ASN A 360 19.16 -22.12 -9.61
CA ASN A 360 19.15 -20.67 -9.55
C ASN A 360 17.79 -20.04 -9.89
N LYS A 361 16.74 -20.85 -9.99
CA LYS A 361 15.35 -20.38 -10.15
C LYS A 361 15.00 -19.33 -9.08
N ASN A 362 14.40 -18.23 -9.53
CA ASN A 362 14.04 -17.03 -8.80
C ASN A 362 15.20 -16.20 -8.25
N LYS A 363 16.47 -16.56 -8.51
CA LYS A 363 17.59 -15.69 -8.12
C LYS A 363 17.68 -14.47 -9.03
N VAL A 364 18.31 -13.43 -8.51
CA VAL A 364 18.38 -12.11 -9.15
C VAL A 364 19.83 -11.66 -9.31
N ILE A 365 20.11 -11.08 -10.46
CA ILE A 365 21.33 -10.31 -10.71
C ILE A 365 20.91 -8.88 -11.08
N GLU A 366 21.21 -7.91 -10.20
CA GLU A 366 21.09 -6.47 -10.47
C GLU A 366 22.40 -5.97 -11.09
N ILE A 367 22.28 -5.16 -12.15
CA ILE A 367 23.41 -4.47 -12.78
C ILE A 367 23.10 -2.99 -12.80
N ASP A 368 23.92 -2.20 -12.12
CA ASP A 368 23.83 -0.75 -12.04
C ASP A 368 25.06 -0.12 -12.72
N CYS A 369 24.89 0.32 -13.96
CA CYS A 369 25.95 0.88 -14.77
C CYS A 369 25.93 2.42 -14.71
N THR A 370 26.75 2.99 -13.83
CA THR A 370 26.97 4.44 -13.73
C THR A 370 28.32 4.88 -14.31
N SER A 371 29.18 3.94 -14.68
CA SER A 371 30.45 4.22 -15.37
C SER A 371 30.20 4.83 -16.76
N GLN A 372 31.15 5.62 -17.26
CA GLN A 372 31.04 6.23 -18.60
C GLN A 372 31.14 5.21 -19.75
N TRP A 373 31.53 3.97 -19.47
CA TRP A 373 31.72 2.91 -20.46
C TRP A 373 30.55 1.92 -20.43
N SER A 374 30.23 1.35 -21.59
CA SER A 374 29.14 0.37 -21.70
C SER A 374 29.65 -1.04 -21.42
N ILE A 375 28.92 -1.80 -20.62
CA ILE A 375 29.28 -3.18 -20.26
C ILE A 375 28.74 -4.16 -21.30
N LYS A 376 29.54 -5.15 -21.68
CA LYS A 376 29.06 -6.27 -22.51
C LYS A 376 28.55 -7.40 -21.61
N LEU A 377 27.24 -7.60 -21.62
CA LEU A 377 26.58 -8.65 -20.86
C LEU A 377 26.46 -9.93 -21.71
N HIS A 378 26.91 -11.05 -21.18
CA HIS A 378 26.72 -12.37 -21.76
C HIS A 378 25.64 -13.11 -20.96
N VAL A 379 24.48 -13.34 -21.56
CA VAL A 379 23.29 -13.91 -20.89
C VAL A 379 22.49 -14.78 -21.86
N ASN A 380 21.99 -15.94 -21.40
CA ASN A 380 21.21 -16.90 -22.21
C ASN A 380 21.85 -17.26 -23.56
N GLY A 381 23.19 -17.40 -23.60
CA GLY A 381 23.95 -17.65 -24.83
C GLY A 381 24.07 -16.46 -25.80
N ASN A 382 23.48 -15.31 -25.46
CA ASN A 382 23.48 -14.09 -26.27
C ASN A 382 24.37 -12.99 -25.64
N LYS A 383 24.63 -11.94 -26.42
CA LYS A 383 25.38 -10.74 -25.99
C LYS A 383 24.47 -9.51 -26.01
N GLN A 384 24.47 -8.74 -24.94
CA GLN A 384 23.72 -7.50 -24.79
C GLN A 384 24.65 -6.38 -24.31
N ILE A 385 24.27 -5.12 -24.55
CA ILE A 385 25.04 -3.95 -24.13
C ILE A 385 24.26 -3.20 -23.05
N ILE A 386 24.88 -2.98 -21.90
CA ILE A 386 24.34 -2.15 -20.83
C ILE A 386 25.04 -0.79 -20.89
N SER A 387 24.30 0.23 -21.30
CA SER A 387 24.84 1.58 -21.50
C SER A 387 25.02 2.35 -20.20
N HIS A 388 25.74 3.47 -20.26
CA HIS A 388 25.88 4.42 -19.16
C HIS A 388 24.50 4.87 -18.62
N ASN A 389 24.40 5.03 -17.30
CA ASN A 389 23.18 5.37 -16.55
C ASN A 389 22.02 4.39 -16.79
N THR A 390 22.34 3.11 -16.93
CA THR A 390 21.35 2.04 -17.09
C THR A 390 21.39 1.12 -15.88
N LYS A 391 20.19 0.88 -15.32
CA LYS A 391 19.97 -0.15 -14.30
C LYS A 391 19.05 -1.22 -14.88
N VAL A 392 19.46 -2.49 -14.74
CA VAL A 392 18.68 -3.65 -15.18
C VAL A 392 18.74 -4.76 -14.14
N TYR A 393 17.72 -5.60 -14.16
CA TYR A 393 17.65 -6.82 -13.35
C TYR A 393 17.51 -8.02 -14.28
N TYR A 394 18.11 -9.13 -13.91
CA TYR A 394 17.87 -10.42 -14.54
C TYR A 394 17.36 -11.39 -13.50
N ILE A 395 16.25 -12.05 -13.79
CA ILE A 395 15.58 -12.99 -12.88
C ILE A 395 15.54 -14.35 -13.56
N SER A 396 16.11 -15.36 -12.92
CA SER A 396 16.08 -16.72 -13.48
C SER A 396 14.70 -17.34 -13.29
N ASN A 397 14.08 -17.83 -14.36
CA ASN A 397 12.84 -18.63 -14.28
C ASN A 397 13.12 -20.14 -14.05
N GLY A 398 14.39 -20.54 -14.01
CA GLY A 398 14.85 -21.93 -13.93
C GLY A 398 15.30 -22.54 -15.26
N ASP A 399 15.09 -21.85 -16.38
CA ASP A 399 15.47 -22.25 -17.74
C ASP A 399 16.23 -21.13 -18.49
N SER A 400 15.87 -19.88 -18.22
CA SER A 400 16.48 -18.66 -18.78
C SER A 400 16.49 -17.51 -17.75
N TRP A 401 17.39 -16.55 -17.96
CA TRP A 401 17.40 -15.27 -17.26
C TRP A 401 16.54 -14.25 -18.00
N GLU A 402 15.43 -13.83 -17.39
CA GLU A 402 14.52 -12.86 -17.98
C GLU A 402 14.92 -11.44 -17.58
N PRO A 403 15.12 -10.52 -18.54
CA PRO A 403 15.41 -9.13 -18.23
C PRO A 403 14.17 -8.47 -17.62
N SER A 404 14.39 -7.64 -16.62
CA SER A 404 13.36 -6.82 -16.00
C SER A 404 13.92 -5.43 -15.73
N SER A 405 13.08 -4.41 -15.94
CA SER A 405 13.38 -3.04 -15.52
C SER A 405 13.23 -2.85 -14.01
N GLU A 406 12.60 -3.82 -13.33
CA GLU A 406 12.33 -3.80 -11.89
C GLU A 406 12.60 -5.16 -11.23
N LEU A 407 12.98 -5.14 -9.96
CA LEU A 407 13.20 -6.34 -9.18
C LEU A 407 11.87 -7.01 -8.80
N THR A 408 11.62 -8.26 -9.22
CA THR A 408 10.41 -9.01 -8.85
C THR A 408 10.78 -10.33 -8.18
N PHE A 409 10.26 -10.60 -6.98
CA PHE A 409 10.16 -11.96 -6.45
C PHE A 409 8.71 -12.37 -6.39
N ILE A 410 8.45 -13.65 -6.64
CA ILE A 410 7.12 -14.23 -6.43
C ILE A 410 6.93 -14.47 -4.93
N GLN A 411 6.27 -13.55 -4.24
CA GLN A 411 5.69 -13.87 -2.93
C GLN A 411 4.19 -14.08 -3.10
N LYS A 412 3.83 -15.34 -3.34
CA LYS A 412 2.43 -15.76 -3.47
C LYS A 412 1.83 -15.99 -2.08
N PRO A 413 0.69 -15.35 -1.75
CA PRO A 413 -0.06 -15.71 -0.56
C PRO A 413 -0.56 -17.17 -0.65
N VAL A 414 -0.32 -17.94 0.40
CA VAL A 414 -0.86 -19.29 0.58
C VAL A 414 -2.37 -19.23 0.79
N LYS A 415 -2.83 -18.19 1.49
CA LYS A 415 -4.24 -17.88 1.69
C LYS A 415 -4.47 -16.40 1.51
N GLN A 416 -5.63 -16.05 0.96
CA GLN A 416 -6.05 -14.68 0.74
C GLN A 416 -7.45 -14.50 1.32
N GLY A 417 -7.67 -13.34 1.94
CA GLY A 417 -8.99 -12.97 2.46
C GLY A 417 -9.44 -13.85 3.62
N VAL A 418 -8.52 -14.16 4.53
CA VAL A 418 -8.81 -14.89 5.77
C VAL A 418 -8.59 -13.97 6.98
N PRO A 419 -9.22 -14.23 8.14
CA PRO A 419 -8.90 -13.53 9.37
C PRO A 419 -7.42 -13.74 9.76
N VAL A 420 -6.74 -12.67 10.15
CA VAL A 420 -5.31 -12.64 10.44
C VAL A 420 -5.01 -12.07 11.83
N VAL A 421 -3.86 -12.47 12.35
CA VAL A 421 -3.16 -11.87 13.48
C VAL A 421 -1.88 -11.28 12.89
N THR A 422 -1.83 -9.96 12.77
CA THR A 422 -0.70 -9.22 12.24
C THR A 422 0.26 -8.87 13.38
N LEU A 423 1.47 -9.39 13.31
CA LEU A 423 2.55 -9.13 14.26
C LEU A 423 3.40 -7.99 13.73
N VAL A 424 3.58 -6.93 14.52
CA VAL A 424 4.39 -5.77 14.16
C VAL A 424 5.38 -5.44 15.26
N GLY A 425 6.51 -4.85 14.90
CA GLY A 425 7.45 -4.28 15.86
C GLY A 425 8.74 -3.79 15.26
N PHE A 426 9.69 -3.47 16.13
CA PHE A 426 11.02 -3.00 15.76
C PHE A 426 12.09 -3.98 16.20
N TYR A 427 13.10 -4.16 15.36
CA TYR A 427 14.25 -4.99 15.70
C TYR A 427 15.56 -4.38 15.23
N ASP A 428 16.62 -4.63 16.00
CA ASP A 428 17.97 -4.23 15.64
C ASP A 428 18.80 -5.45 15.23
N PRO A 429 19.14 -5.60 13.94
CA PRO A 429 20.02 -6.68 13.49
C PRO A 429 21.39 -6.69 14.17
N GLN A 430 21.85 -5.53 14.66
CA GLN A 430 23.13 -5.36 15.35
C GLN A 430 23.03 -5.60 16.86
N ASN A 431 21.81 -5.73 17.40
CA ASN A 431 21.53 -5.91 18.83
C ASN A 431 22.14 -4.84 19.75
N GLN A 432 22.18 -3.58 19.30
CA GLN A 432 22.62 -2.42 20.08
C GLN A 432 21.42 -1.66 20.67
N LEU A 433 20.30 -1.62 19.95
CA LEU A 433 19.02 -1.07 20.40
C LEU A 433 18.11 -2.20 20.88
N LYS A 434 17.34 -1.92 21.94
CA LYS A 434 16.41 -2.90 22.50
C LYS A 434 15.25 -3.12 21.53
N SER A 435 15.23 -4.30 20.92
CA SER A 435 14.15 -4.73 20.03
C SER A 435 12.84 -4.94 20.79
N TYR A 436 11.70 -4.72 20.12
CA TYR A 436 10.40 -4.70 20.76
C TYR A 436 9.29 -5.23 19.84
N ILE A 437 8.51 -6.18 20.36
CA ILE A 437 7.32 -6.73 19.70
C ILE A 437 6.10 -6.04 20.29
N TYR A 438 5.29 -5.38 19.46
CA TYR A 438 4.05 -4.75 19.90
C TYR A 438 2.94 -5.78 20.13
N PRO A 439 1.87 -5.44 20.87
CA PRO A 439 0.69 -6.28 20.94
C PRO A 439 0.17 -6.62 19.54
N ALA A 440 -0.26 -7.86 19.35
CA ALA A 440 -0.71 -8.33 18.06
C ALA A 440 -1.99 -7.62 17.60
N LEU A 441 -2.11 -7.40 16.30
CA LEU A 441 -3.28 -6.76 15.68
C LEU A 441 -4.19 -7.85 15.09
N GLU A 442 -5.44 -7.92 15.51
CA GLU A 442 -6.41 -8.87 14.93
C GLU A 442 -7.19 -8.20 13.81
N GLY A 443 -7.20 -8.81 12.63
CA GLY A 443 -7.90 -8.31 11.43
C GLY A 443 -8.83 -9.36 10.80
N SER A 444 -9.94 -8.92 10.23
CA SER A 444 -10.95 -9.82 9.65
C SER A 444 -10.61 -10.35 8.25
N TYR A 445 -9.70 -9.68 7.53
CA TYR A 445 -9.31 -10.02 6.17
C TYR A 445 -7.85 -9.64 5.92
N GLY A 446 -7.05 -10.63 5.55
CA GLY A 446 -5.65 -10.47 5.17
C GLY A 446 -5.09 -11.67 4.42
N MET A 447 -3.79 -11.58 4.11
CA MET A 447 -3.06 -12.50 3.24
C MET A 447 -1.98 -13.18 4.06
N VAL A 448 -1.87 -14.50 3.94
CA VAL A 448 -0.99 -15.33 4.77
C VAL A 448 0.03 -16.04 3.88
N TYR A 449 1.26 -16.12 4.35
CA TYR A 449 2.41 -16.66 3.63
C TYR A 449 2.99 -17.87 4.37
N ASN A 450 3.78 -18.67 3.65
CA ASN A 450 4.51 -19.79 4.25
C ASN A 450 5.53 -19.29 5.28
N ASN A 451 5.90 -20.17 6.21
CA ASN A 451 7.07 -19.96 7.04
C ASN A 451 8.35 -20.15 6.22
N ASP A 452 9.45 -19.62 6.74
CA ASP A 452 10.76 -19.68 6.12
C ASP A 452 11.61 -20.81 6.73
N THR A 453 12.56 -21.31 5.94
CA THR A 453 13.74 -22.03 6.48
C THR A 453 14.69 -21.00 7.08
N ILE A 454 15.04 -21.15 8.36
CA ILE A 454 15.78 -20.11 9.11
C ILE A 454 17.28 -20.30 9.08
N ASP A 455 17.99 -19.21 8.77
CA ASP A 455 19.39 -19.02 9.11
C ASP A 455 19.48 -18.36 10.50
N THR A 456 19.81 -19.15 11.51
CA THR A 456 19.85 -18.69 12.92
C THR A 456 20.94 -17.65 13.20
N THR A 457 21.89 -17.45 12.26
CA THR A 457 22.89 -16.38 12.36
C THR A 457 22.30 -15.00 12.06
N LYS A 458 21.15 -14.97 11.38
CA LYS A 458 20.40 -13.76 11.01
C LYS A 458 19.20 -13.54 11.94
N PRO A 459 18.62 -12.33 11.97
CA PRO A 459 17.42 -12.06 12.75
C PRO A 459 16.21 -12.84 12.22
N TYR A 460 15.37 -13.37 13.12
CA TYR A 460 14.14 -14.07 12.74
C TYR A 460 13.07 -13.94 13.82
N LEU A 461 11.80 -14.04 13.43
CA LEU A 461 10.66 -14.13 14.33
C LEU A 461 10.16 -15.58 14.40
N ALA A 462 9.94 -16.10 15.59
CA ALA A 462 9.31 -17.39 15.85
C ALA A 462 7.95 -17.18 16.51
N VAL A 463 6.91 -17.84 15.98
CA VAL A 463 5.53 -17.73 16.45
C VAL A 463 5.07 -19.10 16.89
N THR A 464 4.78 -19.26 18.18
CA THR A 464 4.23 -20.49 18.74
C THR A 464 2.70 -20.46 18.64
N LEU A 465 2.14 -21.52 18.09
CA LEU A 465 0.70 -21.75 17.98
C LEU A 465 0.18 -22.53 19.19
N ARG A 466 -1.14 -22.48 19.45
CA ARG A 466 -1.76 -23.19 20.59
C ARG A 466 -1.48 -24.70 20.58
N ASN A 467 -1.36 -25.30 19.40
CA ASN A 467 -1.06 -26.73 19.23
C ASN A 467 0.43 -27.09 19.46
N GLY A 468 1.29 -26.12 19.74
CA GLY A 468 2.74 -26.30 19.94
C GLY A 468 3.59 -26.20 18.67
N GLU A 469 2.99 -26.07 17.49
CA GLU A 469 3.73 -25.80 16.25
C GLU A 469 4.39 -24.41 16.32
N VAL A 470 5.61 -24.30 15.78
CA VAL A 470 6.33 -23.03 15.68
C VAL A 470 6.51 -22.65 14.22
N LYS A 471 5.90 -21.53 13.81
CA LYS A 471 6.15 -20.90 12.52
C LYS A 471 7.30 -19.91 12.64
N GLN A 472 8.18 -19.85 11.65
CA GLN A 472 9.35 -18.98 11.69
C GLN A 472 9.44 -18.12 10.44
N TYR A 473 9.93 -16.90 10.59
CA TYR A 473 10.00 -15.91 9.52
C TYR A 473 11.35 -15.19 9.57
N GLN A 474 12.11 -15.29 8.49
CA GLN A 474 13.43 -14.69 8.35
C GLN A 474 13.27 -13.16 8.20
N LEU A 475 14.03 -12.42 8.99
CA LEU A 475 14.12 -10.96 8.93
C LEU A 475 15.46 -10.52 8.32
N ASP A 476 15.53 -9.28 7.86
CA ASP A 476 16.75 -8.73 7.25
C ASP A 476 17.88 -8.56 8.29
N GLN A 477 19.12 -8.87 7.89
CA GLN A 477 20.30 -8.89 8.75
C GLN A 477 21.03 -7.52 8.85
N HIS A 478 20.63 -6.53 8.06
CA HIS A 478 21.24 -5.21 8.01
C HIS A 478 20.23 -4.14 8.41
N ARG A 479 20.70 -3.08 9.07
CA ARG A 479 19.86 -1.90 9.28
C ARG A 479 19.64 -1.22 7.94
N PHE A 480 18.39 -0.86 7.65
CA PHE A 480 18.10 -0.06 6.45
C PHE A 480 18.47 1.41 6.63
N ILE A 481 18.43 1.91 7.87
CA ILE A 481 18.80 3.28 8.21
C ILE A 481 19.78 3.22 9.38
N SER A 482 20.91 3.92 9.25
CA SER A 482 21.91 4.00 10.32
C SER A 482 21.26 4.51 11.62
N GLN A 483 21.63 3.89 12.74
CA GLN A 483 21.14 4.21 14.10
C GLN A 483 19.64 3.97 14.37
N LEU A 484 18.87 3.42 13.42
CA LEU A 484 17.47 3.07 13.64
C LEU A 484 17.26 1.56 13.52
N MET A 485 16.33 1.04 14.32
CA MET A 485 15.82 -0.32 14.18
C MET A 485 15.07 -0.48 12.85
N ASN A 486 15.03 -1.71 12.34
CA ASN A 486 14.14 -2.08 11.25
C ASN A 486 12.73 -2.36 11.77
N LYS A 487 11.72 -2.30 10.89
CA LYS A 487 10.35 -2.77 11.16
C LYS A 487 10.23 -4.24 10.76
N PHE A 488 9.43 -5.02 11.51
CA PHE A 488 8.91 -6.30 11.04
C PHE A 488 7.38 -6.28 11.02
N HIS A 489 6.79 -7.05 10.11
CA HIS A 489 5.34 -7.12 9.89
C HIS A 489 4.98 -8.46 9.25
N ILE A 490 4.22 -9.30 9.95
CA ILE A 490 3.93 -10.68 9.53
C ILE A 490 2.48 -11.02 9.83
N ASN A 491 1.77 -11.59 8.86
CA ASN A 491 0.42 -12.13 9.05
C ASN A 491 0.46 -13.61 9.39
N ILE A 492 -0.20 -13.97 10.49
CA ILE A 492 -0.53 -15.34 10.86
C ILE A 492 -2.03 -15.53 10.68
N GLU A 493 -2.47 -16.66 10.14
CA GLU A 493 -3.91 -16.95 10.07
C GLU A 493 -4.48 -17.05 11.49
N ARG A 494 -5.51 -16.24 11.81
CA ARG A 494 -6.08 -16.14 13.16
C ARG A 494 -6.56 -17.48 13.71
N ARG A 495 -7.14 -18.33 12.86
CA ARG A 495 -7.66 -19.66 13.24
C ARG A 495 -6.58 -20.64 13.72
N LEU A 496 -5.30 -20.34 13.45
CA LEU A 496 -4.18 -21.15 13.94
C LEU A 496 -3.84 -20.85 15.40
N GLU A 497 -4.51 -19.86 16.00
CA GLU A 497 -4.39 -19.50 17.40
C GLU A 497 -2.93 -19.26 17.84
N PRO A 498 -2.24 -18.25 17.27
CA PRO A 498 -0.92 -17.88 17.76
C PRO A 498 -1.01 -17.41 19.22
N VAL A 499 -0.14 -17.95 20.07
CA VAL A 499 -0.14 -17.67 21.53
C VAL A 499 1.10 -16.92 21.98
N LYS A 500 2.17 -16.89 21.17
CA LYS A 500 3.42 -16.24 21.56
C LYS A 500 4.27 -15.91 20.34
N ALA A 501 4.89 -14.73 20.35
CA ALA A 501 5.93 -14.34 19.41
C ALA A 501 7.27 -14.14 20.13
N GLU A 502 8.35 -14.60 19.53
CA GLU A 502 9.72 -14.45 20.03
C GLU A 502 10.63 -13.97 18.90
N LEU A 503 11.39 -12.93 19.18
CA LEU A 503 12.35 -12.35 18.25
C LEU A 503 13.75 -12.77 18.64
N TYR A 504 14.50 -13.25 17.65
CA TYR A 504 15.87 -13.69 17.79
C TYR A 504 16.79 -12.85 16.91
N VAL A 505 17.97 -12.53 17.43
CA VAL A 505 19.07 -11.89 16.70
C VAL A 505 20.33 -12.69 16.99
N LYS A 506 21.00 -13.21 15.95
CA LYS A 506 22.21 -14.04 16.07
C LYS A 506 22.03 -15.21 17.05
N GLY A 507 20.89 -15.91 16.94
CA GLY A 507 20.53 -17.05 17.78
C GLY A 507 20.09 -16.71 19.22
N GLN A 508 20.26 -15.47 19.69
CA GLN A 508 19.81 -15.04 21.01
C GLN A 508 18.39 -14.47 20.96
N ARG A 509 17.53 -14.90 21.87
CA ARG A 509 16.21 -14.28 22.05
C ARG A 509 16.37 -12.88 22.63
N VAL A 510 15.91 -11.86 21.91
CA VAL A 510 16.01 -10.44 22.30
C VAL A 510 14.67 -9.83 22.73
N SER A 511 13.55 -10.41 22.30
CA SER A 511 12.21 -9.96 22.70
C SER A 511 11.22 -11.13 22.71
N SER A 512 10.16 -11.03 23.51
CA SER A 512 9.07 -12.01 23.57
C SER A 512 7.78 -11.31 23.95
N GLN A 513 6.68 -11.70 23.30
CA GLN A 513 5.35 -11.17 23.54
C GLN A 513 4.34 -12.31 23.58
N HIS A 514 3.52 -12.35 24.63
CA HIS A 514 2.34 -13.21 24.68
C HIS A 514 1.24 -12.64 23.78
N ILE A 515 0.51 -13.52 23.11
CA ILE A 515 -0.58 -13.14 22.21
C ILE A 515 -1.88 -13.65 22.84
N GLU A 516 -2.72 -12.69 23.24
CA GLU A 516 -4.06 -12.94 23.72
C GLU A 516 -5.03 -12.54 22.60
N LEU A 517 -5.74 -13.52 22.05
CA LEU A 517 -6.77 -13.27 21.05
C LEU A 517 -8.06 -12.86 21.75
N THR A 518 -8.75 -11.87 21.19
CA THR A 518 -10.05 -11.41 21.68
C THR A 518 -11.15 -12.30 21.12
N ASP A 519 -12.24 -12.52 21.88
CA ASP A 519 -13.42 -13.21 21.33
C ASP A 519 -14.32 -12.30 20.49
N GLN A 520 -13.85 -11.08 20.17
CA GLN A 520 -14.65 -10.11 19.44
C GLN A 520 -14.78 -10.51 17.96
N PRO A 521 -16.01 -10.63 17.41
CA PRO A 521 -16.18 -10.86 15.99
C PRO A 521 -15.76 -9.62 15.21
N LEU A 522 -14.80 -9.78 14.30
CA LEU A 522 -14.39 -8.75 13.35
C LEU A 522 -14.99 -9.09 11.98
N PRO A 523 -16.01 -8.36 11.51
CA PRO A 523 -16.62 -8.62 10.22
C PRO A 523 -15.77 -8.05 9.08
N THR A 524 -15.92 -8.66 7.90
CA THR A 524 -15.46 -8.08 6.63
C THR A 524 -16.69 -7.74 5.82
N THR A 525 -16.74 -6.55 5.23
CA THR A 525 -17.80 -6.20 4.28
C THR A 525 -17.26 -6.17 2.86
N ILE A 526 -18.12 -6.50 1.91
CA ILE A 526 -17.82 -6.46 0.48
C ILE A 526 -18.98 -5.73 -0.19
N ASN A 527 -18.70 -4.62 -0.87
CA ASN A 527 -19.64 -3.93 -1.75
C ASN A 527 -19.23 -4.19 -3.21
N GLY A 528 -20.21 -4.32 -4.11
CA GLY A 528 -19.99 -4.70 -5.50
C GLY A 528 -19.92 -6.22 -5.71
N ILE A 529 -19.02 -6.68 -6.59
CA ILE A 529 -18.95 -8.09 -6.99
C ILE A 529 -18.18 -8.94 -5.97
N ILE A 530 -18.69 -10.12 -5.63
CA ILE A 530 -17.99 -11.13 -4.83
C ILE A 530 -17.16 -12.00 -5.78
N GLN A 531 -15.86 -12.21 -5.50
CA GLN A 531 -15.06 -13.19 -6.29
C GLN A 531 -15.63 -14.59 -6.04
N SER A 532 -16.02 -15.25 -7.12
CA SER A 532 -16.39 -16.67 -7.15
C SER A 532 -15.25 -17.58 -6.74
#